data_AF-A0A8B5WEE0-F1
#
_entry.id   AF-A0A8B5WEE0-F1
#
_cell.length_a   1.000
_cell.length_b   1.000
_cell.length_c   1.000
_cell.angle_alpha   90.00
_cell.angle_beta   90.00
_cell.angle_gamma   90.00
#
_symmetry.space_group_name_H-M   'P 1'
#
loop_
_entity.id
_entity.type
_entity.pdbx_description
1 polymer ?
#
loop_
_entity_poly.entity_id
_entity_poly.type
_entity_poly.pdbx_seq_one_letter_code
_entity_poly.pdbx_strand_id
1 'polypeptide(L)'
;MANGGPDNCSNCIHNRAVREVEAGNLAGLEEFMRRSWCSLREVNITRPHWTYCANAASHPPSDGCEPKGWIRASGLYEGYVRIPWHGSVEPQVEVPARCHVCRRETDQGITIDDEGQTLGFCTNRHYVEWWQTRHEDPDLDPEAFETPEERFGDR
;
A
#
# COMPACT_ATOMS: atom_id res chain seq x y z
N MET A 1 1.13 -16.73 7.17
CA MET A 1 -0.02 -17.00 6.27
C MET A 1 -0.25 -15.75 5.45
N ALA A 2 -0.49 -15.87 4.13
CA ALA A 2 -0.84 -14.73 3.30
C ALA A 2 -2.28 -14.33 3.61
N ASN A 3 -2.47 -13.37 4.51
CA ASN A 3 -3.81 -12.91 4.94
C ASN A 3 -4.38 -11.84 3.99
N GLY A 4 -3.95 -11.82 2.73
CA GLY A 4 -4.14 -10.71 1.78
C GLY A 4 -5.41 -10.77 0.92
N GLY A 5 -6.43 -11.55 1.29
CA GLY A 5 -7.65 -11.70 0.47
C GLY A 5 -7.41 -12.18 -0.98
N PRO A 6 -8.44 -12.37 -1.80
CA PRO A 6 -8.27 -12.73 -3.21
C PRO A 6 -7.93 -11.53 -4.11
N ASP A 7 -8.21 -10.30 -3.66
CA ASP A 7 -8.15 -9.06 -4.46
C ASP A 7 -6.81 -8.33 -4.42
N ASN A 8 -5.73 -9.00 -4.00
CA ASN A 8 -4.39 -8.43 -4.00
C ASN A 8 -3.69 -8.55 -5.38
N CYS A 9 -2.62 -7.79 -5.56
CA CYS A 9 -1.83 -7.75 -6.77
C CYS A 9 -1.10 -9.07 -7.10
N SER A 10 -0.99 -10.02 -6.16
CA SER A 10 -0.44 -11.35 -6.46
C SER A 10 -1.36 -12.24 -7.29
N ASN A 11 -2.64 -11.87 -7.42
CA ASN A 11 -3.63 -12.58 -8.24
C ASN A 11 -4.09 -11.76 -9.46
N CYS A 12 -3.55 -10.56 -9.66
CA CYS A 12 -4.02 -9.62 -10.67
C CYS A 12 -3.31 -9.84 -12.01
N ILE A 13 -4.07 -9.97 -13.11
CA ILE A 13 -3.51 -10.15 -14.47
C ILE A 13 -2.62 -8.99 -14.92
N HIS A 14 -2.82 -7.81 -14.34
CA HIS A 14 -2.00 -6.63 -14.59
C HIS A 14 -0.61 -6.73 -13.99
N ASN A 15 -0.43 -7.56 -12.94
CA ASN A 15 0.88 -7.85 -12.42
C ASN A 15 1.61 -8.80 -13.38
N ARG A 16 2.70 -8.31 -13.97
CA ARG A 16 3.54 -9.06 -14.90
C ARG A 16 3.98 -10.42 -14.32
N ALA A 17 4.34 -10.48 -13.04
CA ALA A 17 4.77 -11.72 -12.40
C ALA A 17 3.69 -12.82 -12.45
N VAL A 18 2.41 -12.47 -12.35
CA VAL A 18 1.29 -13.42 -12.42
C VAL A 18 1.21 -14.13 -13.77
N ARG A 19 1.65 -13.47 -14.84
CA ARG A 19 1.63 -14.02 -16.20
C ARG A 19 2.91 -14.78 -16.56
N GLU A 20 4.02 -14.47 -15.89
CA GLU A 20 5.35 -14.92 -16.30
C GLU A 20 6.00 -15.93 -15.34
N VAL A 21 5.58 -15.98 -14.08
CA VAL A 21 6.15 -16.88 -13.09
C VAL A 21 5.21 -18.07 -12.90
N GLU A 22 5.72 -19.28 -13.15
CA GLU A 22 4.96 -20.51 -12.95
C GLU A 22 4.61 -20.72 -11.47
N ALA A 23 3.33 -21.00 -11.20
CA ALA A 23 2.85 -21.31 -9.86
C ALA A 23 3.43 -22.65 -9.36
N GLY A 24 3.93 -22.69 -8.11
CA GLY A 24 4.31 -23.94 -7.43
C GLY A 24 5.79 -24.15 -7.14
N ASN A 25 6.68 -23.22 -7.49
CA ASN A 25 8.10 -23.27 -7.13
C ASN A 25 8.40 -22.36 -5.91
N LEU A 26 9.11 -22.85 -4.89
CA LEU A 26 9.52 -22.05 -3.72
C LEU A 26 10.52 -20.93 -4.08
N ALA A 27 11.39 -21.15 -5.07
CA ALA A 27 12.19 -20.07 -5.69
C ALA A 27 11.31 -19.05 -6.44
N GLY A 28 10.07 -19.45 -6.73
CA GLY A 28 9.07 -18.63 -7.37
C GLY A 28 8.65 -17.43 -6.53
N LEU A 29 8.69 -17.46 -5.18
CA LEU A 29 8.20 -16.31 -4.39
C LEU A 29 9.10 -15.08 -4.50
N GLU A 30 10.42 -15.25 -4.34
CA GLU A 30 11.39 -14.16 -4.48
C GLU A 30 11.42 -13.63 -5.91
N GLU A 31 11.42 -14.55 -6.89
CA GLU A 31 11.36 -14.18 -8.30
C GLU A 31 10.05 -13.46 -8.65
N PHE A 32 8.94 -13.90 -8.08
CA PHE A 32 7.64 -13.29 -8.23
C PHE A 32 7.63 -11.86 -7.69
N MET A 33 8.17 -11.62 -6.49
CA MET A 33 8.32 -10.27 -5.94
C MET A 33 9.23 -9.42 -6.83
N ARG A 34 10.37 -9.94 -7.27
CA ARG A 34 11.32 -9.22 -8.14
C ARG A 34 10.71 -8.83 -9.49
N ARG A 35 9.83 -9.67 -10.05
CA ARG A 35 9.13 -9.40 -11.32
C ARG A 35 7.79 -8.69 -11.16
N SER A 36 7.37 -8.40 -9.93
CA SER A 36 6.05 -7.84 -9.68
C SER A 36 5.97 -6.39 -10.15
N TRP A 37 5.28 -6.18 -11.25
CA TRP A 37 5.15 -4.88 -11.91
C TRP A 37 3.75 -4.73 -12.51
N CYS A 38 3.08 -3.62 -12.21
CA CYS A 38 1.74 -3.34 -12.67
C CYS A 38 1.78 -2.72 -14.07
N SER A 39 1.35 -3.48 -15.08
CA SER A 39 1.28 -3.00 -16.46
C SER A 39 0.22 -1.93 -16.74
N LEU A 40 -0.80 -1.82 -15.89
CA LEU A 40 -1.84 -0.80 -16.05
C LEU A 40 -1.41 0.57 -15.55
N ARG A 41 -0.59 0.62 -14.50
CA ARG A 41 -0.16 1.85 -13.83
C ARG A 41 1.33 2.14 -13.99
N GLU A 42 2.05 1.22 -14.62
CA GLU A 42 3.48 1.28 -14.89
C GLU A 42 4.37 1.38 -13.64
N VAL A 43 3.95 0.76 -12.53
CA VAL A 43 4.66 0.81 -11.24
C VAL A 43 5.21 -0.53 -10.79
N ASN A 44 6.34 -0.49 -10.08
CA ASN A 44 6.87 -1.65 -9.37
C ASN A 44 5.98 -1.97 -8.15
N ILE A 45 5.79 -3.25 -7.83
CA ILE A 45 5.01 -3.68 -6.66
C ILE A 45 5.92 -4.54 -5.78
N THR A 46 6.40 -4.00 -4.67
CA THR A 46 7.34 -4.73 -3.82
C THR A 46 6.65 -5.74 -2.90
N ARG A 47 5.40 -5.48 -2.51
CA ARG A 47 4.62 -6.36 -1.61
C ARG A 47 3.31 -6.82 -2.26
N PRO A 48 3.33 -7.60 -3.36
CA PRO A 48 2.13 -7.90 -4.17
C PRO A 48 0.99 -8.60 -3.41
N HIS A 49 1.29 -9.35 -2.34
CA HIS A 49 0.29 -9.99 -1.48
C HIS A 49 -0.40 -9.01 -0.50
N TRP A 50 0.11 -7.78 -0.40
CA TRP A 50 -0.35 -6.70 0.49
C TRP A 50 -0.62 -5.39 -0.26
N THR A 51 -0.73 -5.46 -1.58
CA THR A 51 -1.06 -4.34 -2.47
C THR A 51 -2.39 -4.61 -3.16
N TYR A 52 -3.24 -3.60 -3.25
CA TYR A 52 -4.64 -3.70 -3.68
C TYR A 52 -5.01 -2.53 -4.61
N CYS A 53 -5.98 -2.72 -5.50
CA CYS A 53 -6.62 -1.63 -6.23
C CYS A 53 -7.99 -2.07 -6.79
N ALA A 54 -8.81 -1.10 -7.21
CA ALA A 54 -10.11 -1.38 -7.83
C ALA A 54 -10.01 -2.00 -9.24
N ASN A 55 -8.80 -2.10 -9.79
CA ASN A 55 -8.51 -2.77 -11.06
C ASN A 55 -8.03 -4.23 -10.87
N ALA A 56 -8.13 -4.80 -9.66
CA ALA A 56 -7.81 -6.20 -9.44
C ALA A 56 -8.72 -7.09 -10.30
N ALA A 57 -8.15 -7.69 -11.34
CA ALA A 57 -8.88 -8.47 -12.33
C ALA A 57 -8.19 -9.80 -12.57
N SER A 58 -8.98 -10.88 -12.67
CA SER A 58 -8.56 -12.21 -13.11
C SER A 58 -8.65 -12.40 -14.62
N HIS A 59 -9.20 -11.42 -15.35
CA HIS A 59 -9.38 -11.44 -16.79
C HIS A 59 -8.75 -10.21 -17.43
N PRO A 60 -8.17 -10.33 -18.63
CA PRO A 60 -7.62 -9.18 -19.34
C PRO A 60 -8.71 -8.13 -19.54
N PRO A 61 -8.46 -6.85 -19.24
CA PRO A 61 -9.46 -5.83 -19.55
C PRO A 61 -9.58 -5.67 -21.07
N SER A 62 -10.70 -5.10 -21.48
CA SER A 62 -10.83 -4.47 -22.79
C SER A 62 -9.77 -3.38 -22.96
N ASP A 63 -9.17 -3.27 -24.15
CA ASP A 63 -8.19 -2.23 -24.48
C ASP A 63 -8.69 -0.83 -24.09
N GLY A 64 -7.80 0.00 -23.52
CA GLY A 64 -8.09 1.40 -23.16
C GLY A 64 -8.77 1.63 -21.80
N CYS A 65 -8.67 0.68 -20.85
CA CYS A 65 -9.25 0.86 -19.52
C CYS A 65 -8.43 1.85 -18.68
N GLU A 66 -9.00 2.99 -18.32
CA GLU A 66 -8.37 3.94 -17.39
C GLU A 66 -8.22 3.31 -15.98
N PRO A 67 -7.09 3.53 -15.28
CA PRO A 67 -6.92 3.07 -13.91
C PRO A 67 -7.99 3.67 -12.98
N LYS A 68 -8.60 2.83 -12.14
CA LYS A 68 -9.69 3.22 -11.24
C LYS A 68 -9.17 3.41 -9.82
N GLY A 69 -9.39 4.59 -9.25
CA GLY A 69 -9.02 4.92 -7.87
C GLY A 69 -7.52 4.78 -7.60
N TRP A 70 -7.16 4.61 -6.33
CA TRP A 70 -5.77 4.55 -5.88
C TRP A 70 -5.28 3.11 -5.69
N ILE A 71 -3.97 2.92 -5.85
CA ILE A 71 -3.31 1.72 -5.30
C ILE A 71 -3.33 1.87 -3.78
N ARG A 72 -3.59 0.79 -3.06
CA ARG A 72 -3.59 0.76 -1.60
C ARG A 72 -2.63 -0.31 -1.09
N ALA A 73 -1.91 -0.01 -0.01
CA ALA A 73 -1.13 -0.96 0.75
C ALA A 73 -1.90 -1.42 1.99
N SER A 74 -1.53 -2.56 2.56
CA SER A 74 -1.93 -2.88 3.94
C SER A 74 -1.35 -1.84 4.89
N GLY A 75 -2.20 -1.26 5.74
CA GLY A 75 -1.78 -0.32 6.79
C GLY A 75 -1.21 -1.03 8.03
N LEU A 76 -0.96 -0.23 9.07
CA LEU A 76 -0.45 -0.65 10.38
C LEU A 76 -1.56 -1.21 11.29
N TYR A 77 -1.23 -2.21 12.13
CA TYR A 77 -1.88 -2.76 13.36
C TYR A 77 -3.42 -2.87 13.52
N GLU A 78 -4.25 -2.08 12.84
CA GLU A 78 -5.72 -2.02 12.94
C GLU A 78 -6.39 -3.16 12.15
N GLY A 79 -5.76 -4.33 12.09
CA GLY A 79 -6.22 -5.45 11.27
C GLY A 79 -6.03 -5.20 9.78
N TYR A 80 -7.08 -5.45 8.99
CA TYR A 80 -7.04 -5.41 7.52
C TYR A 80 -7.45 -4.03 6.98
N VAL A 81 -6.74 -2.99 7.41
CA VAL A 81 -6.91 -1.62 6.89
C VAL A 81 -6.05 -1.39 5.66
N ARG A 82 -6.52 -0.53 4.77
CA ARG A 82 -5.86 -0.21 3.49
C ARG A 82 -5.56 1.28 3.44
N ILE A 83 -4.28 1.63 3.30
CA ILE A 83 -3.82 3.01 3.15
C ILE A 83 -3.45 3.27 1.69
N PRO A 84 -3.76 4.46 1.11
CA PRO A 84 -3.45 4.75 -0.29
C PRO A 84 -1.95 4.88 -0.53
N TRP A 85 -1.49 4.64 -1.76
CA TRP A 85 -0.16 5.04 -2.22
C TRP A 85 -0.13 6.54 -2.53
N HIS A 86 1.05 7.14 -2.46
CA HIS A 86 1.26 8.50 -2.95
C HIS A 86 1.66 8.45 -4.44
N GLY A 87 0.66 8.50 -5.34
CA GLY A 87 0.90 8.33 -6.78
C GLY A 87 1.50 6.96 -7.09
N SER A 88 2.74 6.92 -7.58
CA SER A 88 3.51 5.70 -7.84
C SER A 88 4.40 5.25 -6.67
N VAL A 89 4.39 5.99 -5.55
CA VAL A 89 5.25 5.72 -4.40
C VAL A 89 4.54 4.79 -3.41
N GLU A 90 5.17 3.63 -3.16
CA GLU A 90 4.71 2.63 -2.21
C GLU A 90 5.07 3.04 -0.76
N PRO A 91 4.11 3.13 0.17
CA PRO A 91 4.41 3.37 1.58
C PRO A 91 5.13 2.16 2.17
N GLN A 92 6.20 2.42 2.90
CA GLN A 92 6.88 1.42 3.73
C GLN A 92 6.20 1.39 5.09
N VAL A 93 5.69 0.23 5.50
CA VAL A 93 4.99 0.05 6.78
C VAL A 93 5.80 -0.82 7.72
N GLU A 94 5.56 -0.68 9.04
CA GLU A 94 6.28 -1.39 10.11
C GLU A 94 7.78 -1.03 10.20
N VAL A 95 8.10 0.23 9.92
CA VAL A 95 9.48 0.75 9.93
C VAL A 95 9.66 1.88 10.96
N PRO A 96 10.85 2.05 11.57
CA PRO A 96 11.09 3.19 12.45
C PRO A 96 10.84 4.52 11.75
N ALA A 97 10.14 5.43 12.41
CA ALA A 97 9.74 6.71 11.82
C ALA A 97 9.62 7.81 12.87
N ARG A 98 10.02 9.03 12.47
CA ARG A 98 9.66 10.26 13.18
C ARG A 98 8.47 10.90 12.48
N CYS A 99 7.36 11.03 13.20
CA CYS A 99 6.10 11.50 12.61
C CYS A 99 6.22 12.96 12.14
N HIS A 100 5.83 13.20 10.88
CA HIS A 100 5.80 14.53 10.28
C HIS A 100 4.74 15.43 10.93
N VAL A 101 3.62 14.83 11.35
CA VAL A 101 2.46 15.53 11.95
C VAL A 101 2.71 15.90 13.41
N CYS A 102 2.93 14.92 14.29
CA CYS A 102 3.05 15.16 15.75
C CYS A 102 4.49 15.10 16.29
N ARG A 103 5.49 14.87 15.45
CA ARG A 103 6.92 14.77 15.81
C ARG A 103 7.32 13.60 16.71
N ARG A 104 6.38 12.74 17.13
CA ARG A 104 6.63 11.50 17.89
C ARG A 104 7.53 10.54 17.11
N GLU A 105 8.43 9.87 17.83
CA GLU A 105 9.22 8.76 17.30
C GLU A 105 8.51 7.43 17.60
N THR A 106 8.51 6.51 16.64
CA THR A 106 7.97 5.16 16.77
C THR A 106 8.89 4.17 16.08
N ASP A 107 8.99 2.95 16.64
CA ASP A 107 9.72 1.85 16.03
C ASP A 107 8.92 1.15 14.93
N GLN A 108 7.61 1.38 14.90
CA GLN A 108 6.69 0.81 13.92
C GLN A 108 5.80 1.93 13.37
N GLY A 109 6.26 2.61 12.33
CA GLY A 109 5.53 3.67 11.63
C GLY A 109 5.39 3.37 10.14
N ILE A 110 4.99 4.41 9.41
CA ILE A 110 4.94 4.44 7.95
C ILE A 110 5.98 5.44 7.46
N THR A 111 6.70 5.11 6.40
CA THR A 111 7.50 6.10 5.66
C THR A 111 7.12 6.13 4.19
N ILE A 112 7.26 7.31 3.58
CA ILE A 112 7.06 7.54 2.16
C ILE A 112 8.16 8.48 1.65
N ASP A 113 8.57 8.33 0.40
CA ASP A 113 9.35 9.33 -0.31
C ASP A 113 8.39 10.34 -0.96
N ASP A 114 8.48 11.60 -0.53
CA ASP A 114 7.73 12.73 -1.08
C ASP A 114 8.77 13.68 -1.71
N GLU A 115 8.90 13.61 -3.04
CA GLU A 115 9.84 14.46 -3.81
C GLU A 115 11.31 14.38 -3.31
N GLY A 116 11.77 13.19 -2.95
CA GLY A 116 13.14 12.96 -2.43
C GLY A 116 13.30 13.28 -0.94
N GLN A 117 12.23 13.68 -0.25
CA GLN A 117 12.19 13.79 1.20
C GLN A 117 11.47 12.58 1.80
N THR A 118 12.16 11.86 2.68
CA THR A 118 11.50 10.80 3.47
C THR A 118 10.64 11.43 4.56
N LEU A 119 9.32 11.23 4.48
CA LEU A 119 8.37 11.59 5.52
C LEU A 119 8.00 10.36 6.34
N GLY A 120 7.90 10.52 7.65
CA GLY A 120 7.50 9.47 8.59
C GLY A 120 6.14 9.75 9.21
N PHE A 121 5.39 8.71 9.58
CA PHE A 121 4.08 8.81 10.24
C PHE A 121 3.96 7.75 11.33
N CYS A 122 3.41 8.13 12.48
CA CYS A 122 3.31 7.22 13.62
C CYS A 122 2.06 6.31 13.59
N THR A 123 1.05 6.65 12.80
CA THR A 123 -0.22 5.91 12.67
C THR A 123 -0.72 5.98 11.23
N ASN A 124 -1.66 5.09 10.88
CA ASN A 124 -2.38 5.16 9.60
C ASN A 124 -3.11 6.50 9.47
N ARG A 125 -3.75 6.96 10.55
CA ARG A 125 -4.48 8.24 10.59
C ARG A 125 -3.59 9.40 10.16
N HIS A 126 -2.44 9.60 10.79
CA HIS A 126 -1.54 10.71 10.43
C HIS A 126 -1.01 10.61 8.99
N TYR A 127 -0.79 9.39 8.49
CA TYR A 127 -0.45 9.20 7.08
C TYR A 127 -1.60 9.64 6.16
N VAL A 128 -2.82 9.20 6.46
CA VAL A 128 -4.01 9.50 5.65
C VAL A 128 -4.38 10.99 5.70
N GLU A 129 -4.33 11.62 6.87
CA GLU A 129 -4.55 13.06 7.04
C GLU A 129 -3.56 13.88 6.19
N TRP A 130 -2.27 13.53 6.25
CA TRP A 130 -1.27 14.14 5.38
C TRP A 130 -1.55 13.88 3.90
N TRP A 131 -1.90 12.65 3.54
CA TRP A 131 -2.16 12.27 2.16
C TRP A 131 -3.33 13.09 1.56
N GLN A 132 -4.40 13.32 2.33
CA GLN A 132 -5.53 14.14 1.90
C GLN A 132 -5.21 15.63 1.69
N THR A 133 -4.09 16.13 2.21
CA THR A 133 -3.62 17.48 1.87
C THR A 133 -3.10 17.59 0.42
N ARG A 134 -2.85 16.45 -0.24
CA ARG A 134 -2.26 16.37 -1.59
C ARG A 134 -3.21 15.74 -2.62
N HIS A 135 -4.19 14.95 -2.17
CA HIS A 135 -5.08 14.17 -3.03
C HIS A 135 -6.52 14.26 -2.55
N GLU A 136 -7.45 14.29 -3.50
CA GLU A 136 -8.87 14.18 -3.21
C GLU A 136 -9.33 12.72 -3.35
N ASP A 137 -9.83 12.12 -2.27
CA ASP A 137 -10.55 10.84 -2.27
C ASP A 137 -11.72 10.92 -1.28
N PRO A 138 -12.97 11.10 -1.75
CA PRO A 138 -14.12 11.24 -0.86
C PRO A 138 -14.48 9.94 -0.12
N ASP A 139 -13.97 8.79 -0.56
CA ASP A 139 -14.22 7.49 0.08
C ASP A 139 -13.20 7.18 1.19
N LEU A 140 -12.20 8.04 1.39
CA LEU A 140 -11.19 7.89 2.42
C LEU A 140 -11.56 8.77 3.62
N ASP A 141 -11.85 8.16 4.75
CA ASP A 141 -12.18 8.85 6.00
C ASP A 141 -11.03 8.67 7.02
N PRO A 142 -10.26 9.72 7.37
CA PRO A 142 -9.22 9.64 8.38
C PRO A 142 -9.74 9.29 9.77
N GLU A 143 -11.00 9.61 10.08
CA GLU A 143 -11.61 9.35 11.39
C GLU A 143 -11.91 7.86 11.60
N ALA A 144 -11.89 7.05 10.53
CA ALA A 144 -11.99 5.60 10.61
C ALA A 144 -10.72 4.93 11.15
N PHE A 145 -9.61 5.67 11.29
CA PHE A 145 -8.32 5.17 11.76
C PHE A 145 -8.06 5.58 13.22
N GLU A 146 -7.32 4.74 13.96
CA GLU A 146 -6.97 4.97 15.36
C GLU A 146 -6.12 6.24 15.51
N THR A 147 -6.45 7.05 16.51
CA THR A 147 -5.65 8.23 16.87
C THR A 147 -4.31 7.83 17.49
N PRO A 148 -3.29 8.69 17.42
CA PRO A 148 -2.07 8.50 18.19
C PRO A 148 -2.30 8.39 19.70
N GLU A 149 -3.31 9.05 20.25
CA GLU A 149 -3.66 9.00 21.67
C GLU A 149 -4.23 7.64 22.05
N GLU A 150 -5.15 7.09 21.25
CA GLU A 150 -5.68 5.74 21.41
C GLU A 150 -4.57 4.69 21.26
N ARG A 151 -3.73 4.84 20.23
CA ARG A 151 -2.66 3.86 19.92
C ARG A 151 -1.59 3.79 20.98
N PHE A 152 -1.09 4.95 21.41
CA PHE A 152 0.11 5.01 22.25
C PHE A 152 -0.21 5.21 23.73
N GLY A 153 -1.40 5.74 24.06
CA GLY A 153 -1.84 6.03 25.42
C GLY A 153 -0.85 6.94 26.14
N ASP A 154 -1.20 8.22 26.35
CA ASP A 154 -0.47 8.99 27.36
C ASP A 154 -0.70 8.30 28.71
N ARG A 155 0.32 7.55 29.17
CA ARG A 155 0.43 7.02 30.53
C ARG A 155 1.18 8.01 31.41
#